data_AF-A0A5T0D5G0-F1
#
_entry.id   AF-A0A5T0D5G0-F1
#
_cell.length_a   1.000
_cell.length_b   1.000
_cell.length_c   1.000
_cell.angle_alpha   90.00
_cell.angle_beta   90.00
_cell.angle_gamma   90.00
#
_symmetry.space_group_name_H-M   'P 1'
#
loop_
_entity.id
_entity.type
_entity.pdbx_description
1 polymer ?
#
loop_
_entity_poly.entity_id
_entity_poly.type
_entity_poly.pdbx_seq_one_letter_code
_entity_poly.pdbx_strand_id
1 'polypeptide(L)'
;TLVASFFARIVEQNNSKGMFITDWLGKFPKKLYNAFEVLLEVNQCEFISFMCYVKNPKPIYAMGFKLLNKDENLIPVYFEPFVKENIDIYFAFKSKNKNYAIFKGDSDQDRINKL
;
A
#
# COMPACT_ATOMS: atom_id res chain seq x y z
N THR A 1 19.37 -15.56 -5.95
CA THR A 1 19.42 -14.68 -4.76
C THR A 1 18.09 -13.97 -4.60
N LEU A 2 17.54 -13.92 -3.39
CA LEU A 2 16.32 -13.16 -3.09
C LEU A 2 16.57 -11.65 -3.29
N VAL A 3 15.72 -10.98 -4.07
CA VAL A 3 15.84 -9.54 -4.37
C VAL A 3 14.97 -8.68 -3.45
N ALA A 4 13.74 -9.14 -3.21
CA ALA A 4 12.77 -8.49 -2.36
C ALA A 4 11.71 -9.48 -1.86
N SER A 5 11.06 -9.10 -0.77
CA SER A 5 9.86 -9.75 -0.23
C SER A 5 8.89 -8.64 0.20
N PHE A 6 7.59 -8.87 0.05
CA PHE A 6 6.57 -7.95 0.55
C PHE A 6 5.51 -8.73 1.30
N PHE A 7 4.81 -8.03 2.19
CA PHE A 7 3.71 -8.58 2.98
C PHE A 7 2.44 -7.85 2.58
N ALA A 8 1.34 -8.59 2.41
CA ALA A 8 0.09 -8.02 1.99
C ALA A 8 -1.07 -8.65 2.75
N ARG A 9 -2.12 -7.84 2.96
CA ARG A 9 -3.41 -8.28 3.49
C ARG A 9 -4.48 -8.08 2.42
N ILE A 10 -5.40 -9.02 2.30
CA ILE A 10 -6.61 -8.86 1.50
C ILE A 10 -7.74 -8.43 2.44
N VAL A 11 -8.46 -7.39 2.07
CA VAL A 11 -9.65 -6.91 2.79
C VAL A 11 -10.85 -7.03 1.87
N GLU A 12 -11.94 -7.57 2.41
CA GLU A 12 -13.21 -7.71 1.70
C GLU A 12 -14.26 -6.81 2.34
N GLN A 13 -14.91 -5.98 1.52
CA GLN A 13 -16.01 -5.11 1.93
C GLN A 13 -17.04 -5.03 0.81
N ASN A 14 -18.33 -5.20 1.12
CA ASN A 14 -19.43 -5.16 0.14
C ASN A 14 -19.21 -6.09 -1.07
N ASN A 15 -18.70 -7.31 -0.86
CA ASN A 15 -18.36 -8.31 -1.90
C ASN A 15 -17.22 -7.90 -2.85
N SER A 16 -16.48 -6.84 -2.53
CA SER A 16 -15.29 -6.38 -3.26
C SER A 16 -14.03 -6.66 -2.45
N LYS A 17 -12.96 -7.08 -3.12
CA LYS A 17 -11.65 -7.37 -2.49
C LYS A 17 -10.57 -6.40 -2.95
N GLY A 18 -9.87 -5.81 -1.97
CA GLY A 18 -8.66 -5.04 -2.22
C GLY A 18 -7.45 -5.72 -1.55
N MET A 19 -6.31 -5.73 -2.24
CA MET A 19 -5.04 -6.18 -1.67
C MET A 19 -4.20 -4.97 -1.25
N PHE A 20 -3.70 -4.99 -0.02
CA PHE A 20 -2.92 -3.90 0.55
C PHE A 20 -1.55 -4.42 0.95
N ILE A 21 -0.48 -3.95 0.29
CA ILE A 21 0.90 -4.24 0.72
C ILE A 21 1.19 -3.41 1.97
N THR A 22 1.51 -4.09 3.07
CA THR A 22 1.70 -3.49 4.40
C THR A 22 3.17 -3.31 4.74
N ASP A 23 4.06 -4.05 4.09
CA ASP A 23 5.51 -3.87 4.24
C ASP A 23 6.28 -4.41 3.02
N TRP A 24 7.51 -3.90 2.82
CA TRP A 24 8.41 -4.28 1.73
C TRP A 24 9.86 -4.34 2.19
N LEU A 25 10.47 -5.51 2.04
CA LEU A 25 11.88 -5.75 2.30
C LEU A 25 12.67 -5.88 1.00
N GLY A 26 13.80 -5.19 0.91
CA GLY A 26 14.71 -5.24 -0.23
C GLY A 26 14.46 -4.14 -1.27
N LYS A 27 15.03 -4.31 -2.47
CA LYS A 27 14.96 -3.28 -3.53
C LYS A 27 13.69 -3.48 -4.35
N PHE A 28 13.01 -2.40 -4.70
CA PHE A 28 11.90 -2.44 -5.66
C PHE A 28 12.40 -2.88 -7.06
N PRO A 29 12.00 -4.05 -7.56
CA PRO A 29 12.26 -4.45 -8.94
C PRO A 29 11.40 -3.61 -9.88
N LYS A 30 11.83 -3.43 -11.13
CA LYS A 30 11.08 -2.59 -12.09
C LYS A 30 10.04 -3.36 -12.92
N LYS A 31 10.14 -4.69 -13.01
CA LYS A 31 9.35 -5.50 -13.96
C LYS A 31 8.44 -6.48 -13.21
N LEU A 32 7.49 -5.95 -12.45
CA LEU A 32 6.50 -6.76 -11.71
C LEU A 32 5.06 -6.61 -12.19
N TYR A 33 4.80 -5.79 -13.23
CA TYR A 33 3.44 -5.53 -13.73
C TYR A 33 2.63 -6.82 -13.95
N ASN A 34 3.09 -7.70 -14.85
CA ASN A 34 2.40 -8.95 -15.16
C ASN A 34 2.26 -9.87 -13.92
N ALA A 35 3.23 -9.85 -13.00
CA ALA A 35 3.17 -10.67 -11.79
C ALA A 35 2.08 -10.15 -10.83
N PHE A 36 1.89 -8.84 -10.75
CA PHE A 36 0.81 -8.23 -9.99
C PHE A 36 -0.56 -8.45 -10.65
N GLU A 37 -0.66 -8.45 -11.98
CA GLU A 37 -1.90 -8.85 -12.68
C GLU A 37 -2.30 -10.29 -12.36
N VAL A 38 -1.36 -11.23 -12.44
CA VAL A 38 -1.63 -12.63 -12.04
C VAL A 38 -2.05 -12.70 -10.56
N LEU A 39 -1.42 -11.92 -9.69
CA LEU A 39 -1.76 -11.91 -8.27
C LEU A 39 -3.17 -11.36 -8.01
N LEU A 40 -3.60 -10.34 -8.76
CA LEU A 40 -4.96 -9.81 -8.74
C LEU A 40 -5.98 -10.88 -9.15
N GLU A 41 -5.75 -11.55 -10.28
CA GLU A 41 -6.65 -12.56 -10.82
C GLU A 41 -6.81 -13.75 -9.87
N VAL A 42 -5.70 -14.32 -9.39
CA VAL A 42 -5.70 -15.49 -8.50
C VAL A 42 -6.42 -15.21 -7.19
N ASN A 43 -6.31 -13.99 -6.66
CA ASN A 43 -6.94 -13.60 -5.40
C ASN A 43 -8.30 -12.92 -5.57
N GLN A 44 -8.77 -12.77 -6.81
CA GLN A 44 -10.02 -12.07 -7.16
C GLN A 44 -10.09 -10.66 -6.55
N CYS A 45 -8.96 -9.95 -6.54
CA CYS A 45 -8.87 -8.57 -6.04
C CYS A 45 -9.08 -7.58 -7.19
N GLU A 46 -9.74 -6.46 -6.91
CA GLU A 46 -9.96 -5.40 -7.89
C GLU A 46 -8.72 -4.52 -8.08
N PHE A 47 -7.92 -4.37 -7.02
CA PHE A 47 -6.70 -3.57 -7.04
C PHE A 47 -5.69 -4.04 -6.00
N ILE A 48 -4.42 -3.65 -6.23
CA ILE A 48 -3.35 -3.69 -5.25
C ILE A 48 -2.99 -2.24 -4.91
N SER A 49 -2.93 -1.93 -3.63
CA SER A 49 -2.52 -0.62 -3.13
C SER A 49 -1.48 -0.77 -2.03
N PHE A 50 -0.69 0.26 -1.80
CA PHE A 50 0.06 0.38 -0.55
C PHE A 50 0.41 1.81 -0.23
N MET A 51 0.25 2.13 1.05
CA MET A 51 0.53 3.44 1.56
C MET A 51 1.94 3.48 2.11
N CYS A 52 2.80 4.25 1.46
CA CYS A 52 4.19 4.33 1.84
C CYS A 52 4.80 5.71 1.58
N TYR A 53 5.85 6.00 2.32
CA TYR A 53 6.84 7.00 1.99
C TYR A 53 8.10 6.30 1.50
N VAL A 54 8.57 6.69 0.31
CA VAL A 54 9.86 6.28 -0.23
C VAL A 54 10.55 7.49 -0.86
N LYS A 55 11.89 7.56 -0.74
CA LYS A 55 12.65 8.68 -1.33
C LYS A 55 12.58 8.72 -2.86
N ASN A 56 12.50 7.56 -3.51
CA ASN A 56 12.45 7.44 -4.96
C ASN A 56 11.35 6.47 -5.39
N PRO A 57 10.17 6.96 -5.80
CA PRO A 57 9.05 6.11 -6.20
C PRO A 57 9.13 5.62 -7.65
N LYS A 58 10.13 6.05 -8.46
CA LYS A 58 10.24 5.65 -9.87
C LYS A 58 10.19 4.13 -10.12
N PRO A 59 10.84 3.28 -9.30
CA PRO A 59 10.72 1.83 -9.46
C PRO A 59 9.29 1.32 -9.22
N ILE A 60 8.56 1.92 -8.27
CA ILE A 60 7.16 1.57 -7.98
C ILE A 60 6.28 1.87 -9.19
N TYR A 61 6.47 3.03 -9.83
CA TYR A 61 5.74 3.36 -11.04
C TYR A 61 6.04 2.41 -12.20
N ALA A 62 7.30 1.96 -12.33
CA ALA A 62 7.67 0.99 -13.35
C ALA A 62 7.00 -0.39 -13.14
N MET A 63 6.57 -0.71 -11.91
CA MET A 63 5.82 -1.93 -11.62
C MET A 63 4.33 -1.83 -11.99
N GLY A 64 3.82 -0.67 -12.38
CA GLY A 64 2.40 -0.47 -12.74
C GLY A 64 1.61 0.41 -11.78
N PHE A 65 2.18 0.79 -10.64
CA PHE A 65 1.48 1.61 -9.67
C PHE A 65 1.44 3.07 -10.09
N LYS A 66 0.35 3.75 -9.76
CA LYS A 66 0.16 5.19 -9.94
C LYS A 66 0.02 5.85 -8.58
N LEU A 67 0.65 7.02 -8.41
CA LEU A 67 0.34 7.89 -7.27
C LEU A 67 -1.04 8.52 -7.51
N LEU A 68 -1.98 8.25 -6.60
CA LEU A 68 -3.34 8.74 -6.69
C LEU A 68 -3.47 10.15 -6.11
N ASN A 69 -4.33 10.96 -6.73
CA ASN A 69 -4.72 12.28 -6.21
C ASN A 69 -5.87 12.08 -5.20
N LYS A 70 -5.68 12.48 -3.94
CA LYS A 70 -6.67 12.31 -2.88
C LYS A 70 -7.94 13.14 -3.09
N ASP A 71 -7.90 14.17 -3.93
CA ASP A 71 -9.08 14.99 -4.24
C ASP A 71 -9.96 14.37 -5.34
N GLU A 72 -9.41 13.40 -6.09
CA GLU A 72 -10.08 12.73 -7.21
C GLU A 72 -10.36 11.24 -6.94
N ASN A 73 -9.61 10.61 -6.03
CA ASN A 73 -9.62 9.16 -5.83
C ASN A 73 -9.88 8.84 -4.35
N LEU A 74 -10.74 7.85 -4.10
CA LEU A 74 -11.01 7.33 -2.75
C LEU A 74 -10.03 6.17 -2.43
N ILE A 75 -9.29 6.29 -1.34
CA ILE A 75 -8.30 5.33 -0.83
C ILE A 75 -8.64 5.07 0.64
N PRO A 76 -9.63 4.22 0.94
CA PRO A 76 -10.09 4.03 2.30
C PRO A 76 -9.01 3.36 3.15
N VAL A 77 -8.87 3.82 4.38
CA VAL A 77 -7.91 3.30 5.36
C VAL A 77 -8.62 2.63 6.53
N TYR A 78 -9.79 3.15 6.92
CA TYR A 78 -10.59 2.57 7.99
C TYR A 78 -11.44 1.42 7.47
N PHE A 79 -11.19 0.23 8.01
CA PHE A 79 -11.93 -0.99 7.70
C PHE A 79 -12.69 -1.54 8.92
N GLU A 80 -12.49 -0.97 10.11
CA GLU A 80 -13.11 -1.40 11.37
C GLU A 80 -13.64 -0.21 12.21
N PRO A 81 -14.86 0.31 11.95
CA PRO A 81 -15.76 -0.05 10.85
C PRO A 81 -15.27 0.52 9.51
N PHE A 82 -15.77 -0.04 8.41
CA PHE A 82 -15.44 0.48 7.09
C PHE A 82 -15.98 1.89 6.88
N VAL A 83 -15.08 2.85 6.65
CA VAL A 83 -15.44 4.25 6.35
C VAL A 83 -14.84 4.65 5.02
N LYS A 84 -15.70 5.11 4.11
CA LYS A 84 -15.35 5.56 2.76
C LYS A 84 -14.85 7.01 2.79
N GLU A 85 -13.72 7.24 3.44
CA GLU A 85 -13.08 8.55 3.48
C GLU A 85 -11.57 8.47 3.29
N ASN A 86 -11.00 9.54 2.74
CA ASN A 86 -9.55 9.72 2.69
C ASN A 86 -9.08 10.37 3.98
N ILE A 87 -8.01 9.85 4.55
CA ILE A 87 -7.34 10.44 5.72
C ILE A 87 -5.89 10.74 5.42
N ASP A 88 -5.37 11.79 6.04
CA ASP A 88 -3.94 12.07 6.03
C ASP A 88 -3.25 11.24 7.13
N ILE A 89 -2.24 10.45 6.76
CA ILE A 89 -1.39 9.71 7.70
C ILE A 89 -0.07 10.47 7.85
N TYR A 90 0.20 10.88 9.08
CA TYR A 90 1.45 11.55 9.45
C TYR A 90 2.43 10.55 10.04
N PHE A 91 3.70 10.71 9.70
CA PHE A 91 4.80 9.98 10.32
C PHE A 91 5.93 10.94 10.69
N ALA A 92 6.64 10.62 11.75
CA ALA A 92 7.83 11.33 12.17
C ALA A 92 8.99 10.34 12.28
N PHE A 93 10.17 10.74 11.83
CA PHE A 93 11.37 9.93 11.96
C PHE A 93 12.56 10.86 12.24
N LYS A 94 13.53 10.38 13.01
CA LYS A 94 14.79 11.09 13.29
C LYS A 94 15.95 10.18 12.93
N SER A 95 16.58 10.43 11.79
CA SER A 95 17.73 9.65 11.34
C SER A 95 18.73 10.53 10.58
N LYS A 96 20.03 10.27 10.79
CA LYS A 96 21.10 10.82 9.95
C LYS A 96 21.07 10.21 8.54
N ASN A 97 20.56 8.99 8.41
CA ASN A 97 20.40 8.30 7.14
C ASN A 97 19.01 8.61 6.55
N LYS A 98 19.00 9.21 5.35
CA LYS A 98 17.77 9.57 4.62
C LYS A 98 17.30 8.50 3.63
N ASN A 99 17.97 7.35 3.58
CA ASN A 99 17.61 6.23 2.71
C ASN A 99 16.76 5.22 3.48
N TYR A 100 15.50 5.57 3.71
CA TYR A 100 14.52 4.72 4.39
C TYR A 100 13.21 4.72 3.60
N ALA A 101 12.42 3.68 3.82
CA ALA A 101 11.03 3.58 3.39
C ALA A 101 10.18 3.41 4.65
N ILE A 102 8.97 3.97 4.65
CA ILE A 102 7.99 3.79 5.72
C ILE A 102 6.73 3.27 5.04
N PHE A 103 6.15 2.21 5.57
CA PHE A 103 4.89 1.66 5.11
C PHE A 103 3.86 1.80 6.23
N LYS A 104 2.59 1.96 5.86
CA LYS A 104 1.49 1.73 6.81
C LYS A 104 1.47 0.23 7.11
N GLY A 105 1.76 -0.12 8.35
CA GLY A 105 1.76 -1.51 8.80
C GLY A 105 0.40 -2.17 8.69
N ASP A 106 0.39 -3.49 8.89
CA ASP A 106 -0.86 -4.24 8.94
C ASP A 106 -1.70 -3.81 10.14
N SER A 107 -3.00 -3.63 9.94
CA SER A 107 -3.96 -3.15 10.95
C SER A 107 -3.68 -1.76 11.56
N ASP A 108 -2.56 -1.11 11.25
CA ASP A 108 -2.25 0.25 11.72
C ASP A 108 -3.26 1.25 11.19
N GLN A 109 -3.90 2.03 12.06
CA GLN A 109 -4.91 3.03 11.66
C GLN A 109 -6.12 2.42 10.92
N ASP A 110 -6.40 1.12 11.05
CA ASP A 110 -7.62 0.51 10.49
C ASP A 110 -8.89 0.88 11.28
N ARG A 111 -8.70 1.33 12.52
CA ARG A 111 -9.74 1.81 13.44
C ARG A 111 -9.65 3.31 13.59
N ILE A 112 -10.81 3.96 13.64
CA ILE A 112 -10.91 5.38 13.95
C ILE A 112 -10.50 5.60 15.40
N ASN A 113 -9.55 6.51 15.62
CA ASN A 113 -9.27 7.03 16.94
C ASN A 113 -10.41 7.97 17.32
N LYS A 114 -11.23 7.57 18.29
CA LYS A 114 -12.18 8.47 18.94
C LYS A 114 -11.42 9.22 20.02
N LEU A 115 -11.27 10.54 19.87
CA LEU A 115 -10.82 11.44 20.92
C LEU A 115 -11.94 11.65 21.95
#